data_AF-A0A7W7GLZ7-F1
#
_entry.id   AF-A0A7W7GLZ7-F1
#
_cell.length_a   1.000
_cell.length_b   1.000
_cell.length_c   1.000
_cell.angle_alpha   90.00
_cell.angle_beta   90.00
_cell.angle_gamma   90.00
#
_symmetry.space_group_name_H-M   'P 1'
#
loop_
_entity.id
_entity.type
_entity.pdbx_description
1 polymer ?
#
loop_
_entity_poly.entity_id
_entity_poly.type
_entity_poly.pdbx_seq_one_letter_code
_entity_poly.pdbx_strand_id
1 'polypeptide(L)'
;MTRWTPRPDGGRASGKPCSHTWTANPPPLSATCASCAARGRAPAGLLLCLTCGHVGCSDSSPGAHATAHFDSSAHPVARTLARDREWAWCYEDEVYLDPLEEPVPRSAPRTPESVWDYPRPPAVREDDRDVRVECAGQVVAETRRALRVLETSHPPVFYIPPQDVRTELLFPAVAGRTWCEWKGSARYWDVIVGEDVRARAAWSYPRPEPGYAPLADFFAFYPSHMDRCSVDGEEVAAQEGDFYGGWITAEVRGPFKGAPGTHLW
;
A
#
# COMPACT_ATOMS: atom_id res chain seq x y z
N MET A 1 -0.34 21.63 -1.69
CA MET A 1 1.14 21.75 -1.76
C MET A 1 1.66 20.36 -2.04
N THR A 2 2.67 20.20 -2.86
CA THR A 2 3.20 18.86 -3.22
C THR A 2 4.44 18.60 -2.36
N ARG A 3 4.50 17.43 -1.73
CA ARG A 3 5.70 16.95 -1.05
C ARG A 3 6.63 16.31 -2.07
N TRP A 4 7.92 16.57 -1.93
CA TRP A 4 8.97 16.06 -2.78
C TRP A 4 10.05 15.40 -1.93
N THR A 5 10.77 14.42 -2.48
CA THR A 5 11.92 13.79 -1.82
C THR A 5 13.14 13.79 -2.74
N PRO A 6 14.36 14.01 -2.24
CA PRO A 6 15.56 13.89 -3.07
C PRO A 6 15.68 12.51 -3.68
N ARG A 7 15.90 12.45 -5.00
CA ARG A 7 16.12 11.20 -5.73
C ARG A 7 17.50 10.65 -5.37
N PRO A 8 17.62 9.38 -4.92
CA PRO A 8 18.90 8.79 -4.50
C PRO A 8 19.99 8.82 -5.57
N ASP A 9 19.60 8.63 -6.83
CA ASP A 9 20.54 8.41 -7.95
C ASP A 9 20.50 9.53 -9.01
N GLY A 10 19.90 10.66 -8.67
CA GLY A 10 19.68 11.80 -9.55
C GLY A 10 20.90 12.70 -9.80
N GLY A 11 22.09 12.14 -10.03
CA GLY A 11 23.18 12.88 -10.67
C GLY A 11 24.49 13.08 -9.88
N ARG A 12 24.61 12.67 -8.61
CA ARG A 12 25.91 12.50 -7.91
C ARG A 12 25.85 11.39 -6.86
N ALA A 13 26.95 10.66 -6.69
CA ALA A 13 27.07 9.39 -5.95
C ALA A 13 26.88 9.43 -4.41
N SER A 14 26.39 10.53 -3.85
CA SER A 14 26.16 10.67 -2.41
C SER A 14 24.85 11.43 -2.22
N GLY A 15 23.82 10.78 -1.66
CA GLY A 15 22.50 11.36 -1.45
C GLY A 15 22.55 12.67 -0.67
N LYS A 16 22.65 13.80 -1.38
CA LYS A 16 22.61 15.12 -0.78
C LYS A 16 21.19 15.38 -0.25
N PRO A 17 21.03 15.85 1.00
CA PRO A 17 19.74 16.33 1.47
C PRO A 17 19.35 17.62 0.72
N CYS A 18 18.05 17.91 0.68
CA CYS A 18 17.50 19.16 0.18
C CYS A 18 16.38 19.60 1.13
N SER A 19 16.38 20.88 1.53
CA SER A 19 15.33 21.46 2.39
C SER A 19 14.13 21.95 1.60
N HIS A 20 14.24 22.03 0.28
CA HIS A 20 13.20 22.50 -0.64
C HIS A 20 12.22 21.38 -1.06
N THR A 21 11.96 20.46 -0.13
CA THR A 21 11.08 19.29 -0.29
C THR A 21 9.60 19.62 -0.14
N TRP A 22 9.29 20.84 0.28
CA TRP A 22 7.93 21.34 0.41
C TRP A 22 7.76 22.60 -0.43
N THR A 23 6.95 22.52 -1.48
CA THR A 23 6.72 23.66 -2.36
C THR A 23 5.24 23.81 -2.72
N ALA A 24 4.85 25.05 -3.02
CA ALA A 24 3.56 25.30 -3.62
C ALA A 24 3.48 24.60 -4.99
N ASN A 25 2.27 24.24 -5.43
CA ASN A 25 2.06 23.75 -6.80
C ASN A 25 1.15 24.75 -7.51
N PRO A 26 1.65 25.96 -7.82
CA PRO A 26 0.86 27.01 -8.45
C PRO A 26 0.43 26.59 -9.86
N PRO A 27 -0.69 27.13 -10.37
CA PRO A 27 -1.03 26.95 -11.78
C PRO A 27 0.04 27.58 -12.67
N PRO A 28 0.29 27.01 -13.87
CA PRO A 28 1.21 27.61 -14.82
C PRO A 28 0.68 28.96 -15.30
N LEU A 29 1.53 29.99 -15.25
CA LEU A 29 1.20 31.33 -15.74
C LEU A 29 1.08 31.40 -17.27
N SER A 30 1.59 30.38 -17.97
CA SER A 30 1.50 30.25 -19.42
C SER A 30 1.51 28.78 -19.84
N ALA A 31 0.93 28.48 -21.01
CA ALA A 31 0.91 27.13 -21.55
C ALA A 31 2.29 26.66 -22.08
N THR A 32 3.22 27.60 -22.33
CA THR A 32 4.55 27.34 -22.86
C THR A 32 5.54 28.41 -22.37
N CYS A 33 6.83 28.25 -22.69
CA CYS A 33 7.85 29.24 -22.38
C CYS A 33 7.66 30.51 -23.23
N ALA A 34 7.23 31.60 -22.60
CA ALA A 34 6.95 32.87 -23.26
C ALA A 34 8.16 33.43 -24.05
N SER A 35 9.37 33.32 -23.48
CA SER A 35 10.61 33.77 -24.13
C SER A 35 11.03 32.92 -25.33
N CYS A 36 10.61 31.66 -25.42
CA CYS A 36 10.77 30.84 -26.63
C CYS A 36 9.71 31.18 -27.68
N ALA A 37 8.45 31.33 -27.25
CA ALA A 37 7.33 31.70 -28.12
C ALA A 37 7.57 33.05 -28.82
N ALA A 38 8.04 34.06 -28.09
CA ALA A 38 8.39 35.37 -28.64
C ALA A 38 9.49 35.32 -29.72
N ARG A 39 10.26 34.23 -29.77
CA ARG A 39 11.32 34.00 -30.75
C ARG A 39 10.94 32.95 -31.81
N GLY A 40 9.68 32.51 -31.84
CA GLY A 40 9.20 31.48 -32.77
C GLY A 40 9.85 30.11 -32.57
N ARG A 41 10.31 29.78 -31.35
CA ARG A 41 10.98 28.51 -31.04
C ARG A 41 10.10 27.58 -30.22
N ALA A 42 10.10 26.29 -30.56
CA ALA A 42 9.50 25.24 -29.76
C ALA A 42 10.54 24.68 -28.76
N PRO A 43 10.30 24.75 -27.45
CA PRO A 43 11.19 24.16 -26.45
C PRO A 43 11.07 22.63 -26.41
N ALA A 44 12.17 21.94 -26.16
CA ALA A 44 12.21 20.47 -26.05
C ALA A 44 11.62 19.97 -24.72
N GLY A 45 11.66 20.81 -23.68
CA GLY A 45 11.07 20.52 -22.38
C GLY A 45 10.63 21.81 -21.68
N LEU A 46 9.59 21.70 -20.87
CA LEU A 46 9.04 22.80 -20.10
C LEU A 46 9.11 22.49 -18.61
N LEU A 47 9.55 23.48 -17.83
CA LEU A 47 9.62 23.43 -16.38
C LEU A 47 8.74 24.51 -15.77
N LEU A 48 7.98 24.15 -14.75
CA LEU A 48 7.12 25.02 -13.95
C LEU A 48 7.80 25.35 -12.63
N CYS A 49 8.06 26.63 -12.37
CA CYS A 49 8.55 27.11 -11.09
C CYS A 49 7.50 26.89 -10.00
N LEU A 50 7.86 26.17 -8.94
CA LEU A 50 6.95 25.81 -7.85
C LEU A 50 6.73 26.94 -6.83
N THR A 51 7.51 28.02 -6.90
CA THR A 51 7.29 29.21 -6.06
C THR A 51 6.23 30.14 -6.65
N CYS A 52 6.23 30.36 -7.97
CA CYS A 52 5.41 31.42 -8.59
C CYS A 52 4.62 31.02 -9.84
N GLY A 53 4.79 29.82 -10.38
CA GLY A 53 4.06 29.35 -11.56
C GLY A 53 4.66 29.78 -12.91
N HIS A 54 5.85 30.39 -12.92
CA HIS A 54 6.57 30.71 -14.16
C HIS A 54 6.88 29.43 -14.98
N VAL A 55 6.68 29.49 -16.30
CA VAL A 55 7.01 28.38 -17.21
C VAL A 55 8.22 28.72 -18.07
N GLY A 56 9.33 28.03 -17.81
CA GLY A 56 10.60 28.15 -18.53
C GLY A 56 10.87 26.93 -19.41
N CYS A 57 11.72 27.08 -20.43
CA CYS A 57 12.26 25.91 -21.14
C CYS A 57 13.40 25.29 -20.33
N SER A 58 13.53 23.96 -20.41
CA SER A 58 14.61 23.21 -19.74
C SER A 58 15.98 23.58 -20.28
N ASP A 59 17.03 23.19 -19.57
CA ASP A 59 18.43 23.47 -19.96
C ASP A 59 18.86 22.72 -21.23
N SER A 60 18.14 21.64 -21.59
CA SER A 60 18.31 20.95 -22.87
C SER A 60 17.70 21.72 -24.06
N SER A 61 16.94 22.79 -23.81
CA SER A 61 16.39 23.66 -24.85
C SER A 61 17.28 24.89 -25.06
N PRO A 62 17.50 25.36 -26.30
CA PRO A 62 18.25 26.59 -26.56
C PRO A 62 17.63 27.80 -25.84
N GLY A 63 18.29 28.28 -24.79
CA GLY A 63 17.91 29.46 -24.00
C GLY A 63 17.85 29.24 -22.49
N ALA A 64 17.76 27.99 -21.99
CA ALA A 64 17.81 27.65 -20.56
C ALA A 64 16.97 28.60 -19.66
N HIS A 65 15.75 28.95 -20.11
CA HIS A 65 14.97 30.01 -19.46
C HIS A 65 14.49 29.64 -18.06
N ALA A 66 14.40 28.35 -17.72
CA ALA A 66 14.13 27.94 -16.35
C ALA A 66 15.31 28.25 -15.40
N THR A 67 16.56 28.02 -15.84
CA THR A 67 17.77 28.41 -15.10
C THR A 67 17.89 29.93 -14.99
N ALA A 68 17.69 30.65 -16.09
CA ALA A 68 17.70 32.12 -16.05
C ALA A 68 16.63 32.70 -15.11
N HIS A 69 15.48 32.03 -15.00
CA HIS A 69 14.44 32.38 -14.02
C HIS A 69 14.93 32.13 -12.58
N PHE A 70 15.57 30.99 -12.30
CA PHE A 70 16.18 30.73 -11.00
C PHE A 70 17.23 31.81 -10.64
N ASP A 71 18.19 32.08 -11.53
CA ASP A 71 19.28 33.05 -11.29
C ASP A 71 18.77 34.46 -10.93
N SER A 72 17.63 34.86 -11.50
CA SER A 72 17.05 36.19 -11.30
C SER A 72 16.06 36.30 -10.15
N SER A 73 15.45 35.19 -9.72
CA SER A 73 14.39 35.18 -8.71
C SER A 73 14.75 34.44 -7.42
N ALA A 74 15.82 33.64 -7.44
CA ALA A 74 16.18 32.69 -6.39
C ALA A 74 15.03 31.70 -6.05
N HIS A 75 14.15 31.39 -7.01
CA HIS A 75 13.11 30.39 -6.81
C HIS A 75 13.68 28.97 -7.00
N PRO A 76 13.82 28.17 -5.93
CA PRO A 76 14.79 27.07 -5.93
C PRO A 76 14.33 25.84 -6.73
N VAL A 77 13.03 25.63 -6.92
CA VAL A 77 12.50 24.37 -7.46
C VAL A 77 11.61 24.60 -8.67
N ALA A 78 11.83 23.81 -9.72
CA ALA A 78 10.93 23.69 -10.86
C ALA A 78 10.60 22.22 -11.19
N ARG A 79 9.33 21.92 -11.47
CA ARG A 79 8.90 20.58 -11.90
C ARG A 79 8.72 20.49 -13.40
N THR A 80 8.86 19.29 -13.95
CA THR A 80 8.52 19.04 -15.35
C THR A 80 7.02 19.25 -15.61
N LEU A 81 6.70 19.82 -16.77
CA LEU A 81 5.35 19.85 -17.34
C LEU A 81 5.09 18.72 -18.36
N ALA A 82 6.05 17.80 -18.53
CA ALA A 82 5.83 16.60 -19.32
C ALA A 82 4.69 15.78 -18.73
N ARG A 83 3.84 15.19 -19.58
CA ARG A 83 2.66 14.42 -19.14
C ARG A 83 2.99 12.99 -18.71
N ASP A 84 4.11 12.46 -19.19
CA ASP A 84 4.57 11.08 -19.01
C ASP A 84 5.60 10.93 -17.89
N ARG A 85 5.99 12.02 -17.24
CA ARG A 85 7.07 12.04 -16.24
C ARG A 85 6.74 13.02 -15.14
N GLU A 86 7.02 12.63 -13.91
CA GLU A 86 6.83 13.49 -12.74
C GLU A 86 8.12 13.55 -11.94
N TRP A 87 8.80 14.70 -12.00
CA TRP A 87 10.02 15.00 -11.27
C TRP A 87 10.16 16.51 -11.14
N ALA A 88 10.94 16.93 -10.13
CA ALA A 88 11.39 18.30 -10.00
C ALA A 88 12.91 18.40 -9.89
N TRP A 89 13.44 19.58 -10.13
CA TRP A 89 14.85 19.90 -9.98
C TRP A 89 14.98 21.03 -8.97
N CYS A 90 15.82 20.83 -7.94
CA CYS A 90 16.26 21.89 -7.06
C CYS A 90 17.53 22.50 -7.65
N TYR A 91 17.44 23.73 -8.12
CA TYR A 91 18.57 24.48 -8.67
C TYR A 91 19.60 24.87 -7.59
N GLU A 92 19.14 25.14 -6.37
CA GLU A 92 20.02 25.53 -5.26
C GLU A 92 20.85 24.35 -4.73
N ASP A 93 20.21 23.19 -4.53
CA ASP A 93 20.87 21.99 -4.00
C ASP A 93 21.47 21.08 -5.10
N GLU A 94 21.17 21.38 -6.38
CA GLU A 94 21.53 20.59 -7.57
C GLU A 94 21.11 19.11 -7.48
N VAL A 95 19.85 18.86 -7.12
CA VAL A 95 19.30 17.49 -7.00
C VAL A 95 17.98 17.33 -7.74
N TYR A 96 17.77 16.13 -8.30
CA TYR A 96 16.43 15.70 -8.69
C TYR A 96 15.59 15.41 -7.45
N LEU A 97 14.32 15.77 -7.53
CA LEU A 97 13.31 15.42 -6.56
C LEU A 97 12.23 14.57 -7.23
N ASP A 98 11.82 13.50 -6.55
CA ASP A 98 10.64 12.71 -6.90
C ASP A 98 9.43 13.20 -6.09
N PRO A 99 8.21 13.15 -6.63
CA PRO A 99 7.02 13.38 -5.82
C PRO A 99 7.04 12.36 -4.68
N LEU A 100 6.88 12.84 -3.46
CA LEU A 100 6.62 11.95 -2.35
C LEU A 100 5.18 11.47 -2.55
N GLU A 101 4.99 10.20 -2.87
CA GLU A 101 3.65 9.60 -2.93
C GLU A 101 2.98 9.84 -1.56
N GLU A 102 2.03 10.78 -1.51
CA GLU A 102 1.20 10.92 -0.32
C GLU A 102 0.33 9.65 -0.27
N PRO A 103 0.32 8.91 0.86
CA PRO A 103 -0.63 7.83 1.01
C PRO A 103 -2.02 8.40 0.80
N VAL A 104 -2.78 7.86 -0.16
CA VAL A 104 -4.20 8.15 -0.31
C VAL A 104 -4.85 8.03 1.07
N PRO A 105 -5.76 8.94 1.50
CA PRO A 105 -6.54 8.72 2.71
C PRO A 105 -7.34 7.42 2.57
N ARG A 106 -6.86 6.36 3.21
CA ARG A 106 -7.27 4.96 3.01
C ARG A 106 -8.65 4.60 3.58
N SER A 107 -9.39 5.57 4.11
CA SER A 107 -10.75 5.38 4.66
C SER A 107 -11.87 5.80 3.71
N ALA A 108 -11.61 5.95 2.40
CA ALA A 108 -12.70 6.20 1.45
C ALA A 108 -13.67 5.00 1.47
N PRO A 109 -15.01 5.23 1.56
CA PRO A 109 -15.97 4.14 1.55
C PRO A 109 -15.78 3.29 0.29
N ARG A 110 -15.44 2.01 0.49
CA ARG A 110 -15.24 1.05 -0.59
C ARG A 110 -16.59 0.60 -1.17
N THR A 111 -16.62 0.31 -2.45
CA THR A 111 -17.79 -0.31 -3.10
C THR A 111 -18.11 -1.63 -2.40
N PRO A 112 -19.37 -1.84 -1.96
CA PRO A 112 -19.77 -3.11 -1.37
C PRO A 112 -19.52 -4.30 -2.31
N GLU A 113 -19.11 -5.43 -1.75
CA GLU A 113 -18.85 -6.68 -2.46
C GLU A 113 -19.60 -7.85 -1.84
N SER A 114 -20.11 -8.77 -2.65
CA SER A 114 -20.80 -9.97 -2.16
C SER A 114 -19.84 -11.15 -2.13
N VAL A 115 -19.87 -11.92 -1.04
CA VAL A 115 -19.10 -13.17 -0.92
C VAL A 115 -19.53 -14.22 -1.95
N TRP A 116 -20.70 -14.07 -2.56
CA TRP A 116 -21.21 -14.98 -3.59
C TRP A 116 -20.65 -14.69 -4.98
N ASP A 117 -20.06 -13.50 -5.18
CA ASP A 117 -19.39 -13.14 -6.43
C ASP A 117 -17.91 -13.57 -6.45
N TYR A 118 -17.39 -14.04 -5.30
CA TYR A 118 -16.04 -14.56 -5.22
C TYR A 118 -15.92 -15.90 -5.97
N PRO A 119 -14.76 -16.17 -6.60
CA PRO A 119 -14.59 -17.36 -7.41
C PRO A 119 -14.37 -18.62 -6.55
N ARG A 120 -14.62 -19.76 -7.18
CA ARG A 120 -14.14 -21.07 -6.76
C ARG A 120 -13.50 -21.74 -7.99
N PRO A 121 -12.19 -22.08 -7.99
CA PRO A 121 -11.25 -22.02 -6.86
C PRO A 121 -10.99 -20.61 -6.32
N PRO A 122 -10.61 -20.47 -5.03
CA PRO A 122 -10.37 -19.16 -4.42
C PRO A 122 -9.36 -18.30 -5.17
N ALA A 123 -9.60 -16.99 -5.23
CA ALA A 123 -8.64 -16.03 -5.77
C ALA A 123 -7.76 -15.45 -4.67
N VAL A 124 -6.47 -15.27 -4.98
CA VAL A 124 -5.53 -14.49 -4.16
C VAL A 124 -5.38 -13.11 -4.80
N ARG A 125 -5.52 -12.05 -4.01
CA ARG A 125 -5.37 -10.66 -4.46
C ARG A 125 -4.46 -9.92 -3.50
N GLU A 126 -3.57 -9.09 -4.02
CA GLU A 126 -2.84 -8.14 -3.18
C GLU A 126 -3.82 -7.12 -2.59
N ASP A 127 -3.60 -6.76 -1.33
CA ASP A 127 -4.39 -5.77 -0.62
C ASP A 127 -3.45 -4.89 0.21
N ASP A 128 -3.40 -3.61 -0.15
CA ASP A 128 -2.45 -2.65 0.40
C ASP A 128 -2.97 -1.92 1.64
N ARG A 129 -4.16 -2.29 2.11
CA ARG A 129 -4.79 -1.74 3.31
C ARG A 129 -3.99 -2.03 4.56
N ASP A 130 -4.19 -1.18 5.57
CA ASP A 130 -3.60 -1.39 6.89
C ASP A 130 -4.29 -2.55 7.61
N VAL A 131 -3.65 -3.72 7.65
CA VAL A 131 -4.18 -4.90 8.35
C VAL A 131 -3.44 -5.04 9.67
N ARG A 132 -4.19 -5.07 10.77
CA ARG A 132 -3.62 -5.10 12.12
C ARG A 132 -4.33 -6.14 13.00
N VAL A 133 -3.54 -6.85 13.80
CA VAL A 133 -3.98 -7.90 14.74
C VAL A 133 -3.42 -7.61 16.12
N GLU A 134 -4.30 -7.53 17.12
CA GLU A 134 -3.97 -7.27 18.52
C GLU A 134 -4.41 -8.43 19.43
N CYS A 135 -3.55 -8.77 20.39
CA CYS A 135 -3.79 -9.79 21.41
C CYS A 135 -3.11 -9.38 22.73
N ALA A 136 -3.83 -9.51 23.84
CA ALA A 136 -3.41 -9.11 25.18
C ALA A 136 -2.82 -7.69 25.23
N GLY A 137 -3.43 -6.75 24.50
CA GLY A 137 -2.98 -5.35 24.41
C GLY A 137 -1.68 -5.13 23.62
N GLN A 138 -1.17 -6.14 22.91
CA GLN A 138 0.00 -6.03 22.03
C GLN A 138 -0.37 -6.23 20.56
N VAL A 139 0.32 -5.50 19.68
CA VAL A 139 0.27 -5.76 18.24
C VAL A 139 1.05 -7.04 17.95
N VAL A 140 0.36 -8.05 17.42
CA VAL A 140 0.95 -9.33 17.00
C VAL A 140 1.36 -9.27 15.53
N ALA A 141 0.59 -8.58 14.70
CA ALA A 141 0.89 -8.39 13.28
C ALA A 141 0.33 -7.05 12.78
N GLU A 142 1.07 -6.39 11.88
CA GLU A 142 0.65 -5.13 11.25
C GLU A 142 1.31 -5.00 9.87
N THR A 143 0.52 -4.92 8.80
CA THR A 143 1.04 -4.88 7.42
C THR A 143 0.23 -3.98 6.49
N ARG A 144 0.89 -3.58 5.40
CA ARG A 144 0.28 -2.97 4.21
C ARG A 144 0.51 -3.79 2.95
N ARG A 145 0.89 -5.05 3.11
CA ARG A 145 1.30 -5.96 2.03
C ARG A 145 0.58 -7.29 2.17
N ALA A 146 -0.68 -7.22 2.60
CA ALA A 146 -1.48 -8.39 2.83
C ALA A 146 -1.86 -9.04 1.48
N LEU A 147 -2.04 -10.36 1.52
CA LEU A 147 -2.74 -11.09 0.47
C LEU A 147 -4.14 -11.41 0.96
N ARG A 148 -5.15 -10.94 0.24
CA ARG A 148 -6.55 -11.25 0.50
C ARG A 148 -6.97 -12.49 -0.29
N VAL A 149 -7.45 -13.50 0.40
CA VAL A 149 -8.03 -14.70 -0.20
C VAL A 149 -9.54 -14.56 -0.27
N LEU A 150 -10.07 -14.71 -1.49
CA LEU A 150 -11.48 -14.57 -1.84
C LEU A 150 -12.05 -15.92 -2.22
N GLU A 151 -13.03 -16.40 -1.46
CA GLU A 151 -13.65 -17.70 -1.66
C GLU A 151 -15.17 -17.60 -1.58
N THR A 152 -15.86 -18.18 -2.56
CA THR A 152 -17.34 -18.15 -2.62
C THR A 152 -17.95 -18.51 -1.26
N SER A 153 -18.94 -17.72 -0.84
CA SER A 153 -19.73 -17.82 0.40
C SER A 153 -19.02 -17.51 1.73
N HIS A 154 -17.76 -17.09 1.70
CA HIS A 154 -16.98 -16.75 2.89
C HIS A 154 -16.44 -15.31 2.79
N PRO A 155 -16.45 -14.53 3.90
CA PRO A 155 -15.73 -13.27 3.97
C PRO A 155 -14.24 -13.47 3.66
N PRO A 156 -13.55 -12.43 3.17
CA PRO A 156 -12.14 -12.53 2.85
C PRO A 156 -11.28 -12.95 4.05
N VAL A 157 -10.18 -13.63 3.79
CA VAL A 157 -9.12 -13.87 4.79
C VAL A 157 -7.88 -13.09 4.38
N PHE A 158 -7.28 -12.38 5.33
CA PHE A 158 -6.04 -11.66 5.12
C PHE A 158 -4.84 -12.49 5.58
N TYR A 159 -3.90 -12.68 4.67
CA TYR A 159 -2.62 -13.33 4.89
C TYR A 159 -1.54 -12.26 4.99
N ILE A 160 -0.79 -12.29 6.08
CA ILE A 160 0.23 -11.31 6.46
C ILE A 160 1.61 -11.93 6.23
N PRO A 161 2.54 -11.22 5.55
CA PRO A 161 3.87 -11.76 5.30
C PRO A 161 4.67 -11.89 6.61
N PRO A 162 5.59 -12.88 6.72
CA PRO A 162 6.28 -13.20 7.96
C PRO A 162 7.06 -12.02 8.58
N GLN A 163 7.62 -11.13 7.75
CA GLN A 163 8.36 -9.96 8.23
C GLN A 163 7.50 -8.90 8.95
N ASP A 164 6.18 -8.97 8.78
CA ASP A 164 5.21 -8.05 9.37
C ASP A 164 4.44 -8.72 10.54
N VAL A 165 4.88 -9.91 10.95
CA VAL A 165 4.34 -10.69 12.06
C VAL A 165 5.40 -10.86 13.13
N ARG A 166 5.02 -10.66 14.40
CA ARG A 166 5.86 -11.01 15.56
C ARG A 166 5.91 -12.52 15.75
N THR A 167 6.64 -13.19 14.87
CA THR A 167 6.73 -14.66 14.80
C THR A 167 7.30 -15.28 16.08
N GLU A 168 8.01 -14.52 16.91
CA GLU A 168 8.46 -14.95 18.24
C GLU A 168 7.29 -15.22 19.22
N LEU A 169 6.09 -14.73 18.92
CA LEU A 169 4.86 -14.98 19.68
C LEU A 169 4.07 -16.19 19.15
N LEU A 170 4.51 -16.81 18.04
CA LEU A 170 3.81 -17.91 17.39
C LEU A 170 4.48 -19.25 17.70
N PHE A 171 3.74 -20.13 18.37
CA PHE A 171 4.21 -21.46 18.74
C PHE A 171 3.44 -22.54 17.97
N PRO A 172 4.10 -23.59 17.46
CA PRO A 172 3.38 -24.67 16.78
C PRO A 172 2.34 -25.33 17.69
N ALA A 173 1.08 -25.39 17.25
CA ALA A 173 0.01 -26.02 18.02
C ALA A 173 0.20 -27.55 18.10
N VAL A 174 -0.07 -28.15 19.27
CA VAL A 174 0.15 -29.59 19.55
C VAL A 174 -0.70 -30.50 18.65
N ALA A 175 -1.91 -30.06 18.27
CA ALA A 175 -2.75 -30.70 17.28
C ALA A 175 -3.22 -29.65 16.27
N GLY A 176 -2.86 -29.78 14.99
CA GLY A 176 -3.18 -28.71 14.06
C GLY A 176 -2.62 -28.87 12.66
N ARG A 177 -3.10 -29.87 11.94
CA ARG A 177 -3.06 -29.85 10.46
C ARG A 177 -4.46 -30.10 9.94
N THR A 178 -5.00 -29.14 9.21
CA THR A 178 -6.17 -29.35 8.36
C THR A 178 -5.69 -29.37 6.92
N TRP A 179 -6.40 -30.13 6.09
CA TRP A 179 -6.08 -30.22 4.67
C TRP A 179 -7.18 -29.50 3.88
N CYS A 180 -6.77 -28.57 3.04
CA CYS A 180 -7.63 -27.89 2.07
C CYS A 180 -7.34 -28.46 0.69
N GLU A 181 -8.39 -28.81 -0.06
CA GLU A 181 -8.27 -29.39 -1.40
C GLU A 181 -7.60 -28.48 -2.44
N TRP A 182 -7.60 -27.17 -2.18
CA TRP A 182 -6.99 -26.17 -3.06
C TRP A 182 -5.62 -25.71 -2.56
N LYS A 183 -5.48 -25.46 -1.25
CA LYS A 183 -4.31 -24.76 -0.67
C LYS A 183 -3.28 -25.71 -0.05
N GLY A 184 -3.61 -26.99 0.10
CA GLY A 184 -2.75 -27.99 0.72
C GLY A 184 -2.89 -28.06 2.24
N SER A 185 -1.82 -28.47 2.93
CA SER A 185 -1.83 -28.68 4.38
C SER A 185 -1.60 -27.38 5.15
N ALA A 186 -2.62 -26.92 5.88
CA ALA A 186 -2.46 -25.83 6.83
C ALA A 186 -1.70 -26.31 8.08
N ARG A 187 -0.90 -25.42 8.67
CA ARG A 187 -0.28 -25.59 9.98
C ARG A 187 -0.85 -24.55 10.92
N TYR A 188 -1.34 -24.97 12.07
CA TYR A 188 -1.85 -24.05 13.10
C TYR A 188 -0.76 -23.63 14.08
N TRP A 189 -0.94 -22.43 14.63
CA TRP A 189 -0.08 -21.78 15.58
C TRP A 189 -0.91 -21.26 16.76
N ASP A 190 -0.39 -21.44 17.96
CA ASP A 190 -0.86 -20.77 19.17
C ASP A 190 -0.20 -19.38 19.22
N VAL A 191 -0.98 -18.36 19.58
CA VAL A 191 -0.44 -17.01 19.85
C VAL A 191 -0.25 -16.88 21.35
N ILE A 192 0.99 -16.64 21.79
CA ILE A 192 1.33 -16.55 23.21
C ILE A 192 1.89 -15.16 23.51
N VAL A 193 1.17 -14.39 24.34
CA VAL A 193 1.57 -13.04 24.76
C VAL A 193 1.64 -13.00 26.29
N GLY A 194 2.86 -13.08 26.83
CA GLY A 194 3.05 -13.22 28.27
C GLY A 194 2.46 -14.53 28.78
N GLU A 195 1.44 -14.45 29.64
CA GLU A 195 0.71 -15.61 30.18
C GLU A 195 -0.57 -15.94 29.37
N ASP A 196 -0.97 -15.08 28.43
CA ASP A 196 -2.15 -15.30 27.59
C ASP A 196 -1.81 -16.26 26.44
N VAL A 197 -2.59 -17.33 26.30
CA VAL A 197 -2.44 -18.37 25.27
C VAL A 197 -3.72 -18.44 24.44
N ARG A 198 -3.64 -18.02 23.18
CA ARG A 198 -4.71 -18.20 22.19
C ARG A 198 -4.43 -19.43 21.34
N ALA A 199 -5.07 -20.54 21.71
CA ALA A 199 -4.90 -21.81 21.02
C ALA A 199 -5.39 -21.72 19.57
N ARG A 200 -4.60 -22.27 18.63
CA ARG A 200 -4.91 -22.39 17.19
C ARG A 200 -5.40 -21.10 16.54
N ALA A 201 -4.94 -19.96 17.05
CA ALA A 201 -5.49 -18.66 16.68
C ALA A 201 -4.89 -18.10 15.37
N ALA A 202 -3.81 -18.71 14.88
CA ALA A 202 -3.25 -18.44 13.56
C ALA A 202 -3.00 -19.72 12.77
N TRP A 203 -2.88 -19.59 11.45
CA TRP A 203 -2.45 -20.67 10.57
C TRP A 203 -1.58 -20.15 9.42
N SER A 204 -0.81 -21.05 8.82
CA SER A 204 -0.05 -20.78 7.60
C SER A 204 -0.05 -21.99 6.66
N TYR A 205 0.32 -21.76 5.40
CA TYR A 205 0.58 -22.82 4.43
C TYR A 205 2.08 -22.83 4.09
N PRO A 206 2.89 -23.71 4.71
CA PRO A 206 4.33 -23.74 4.45
C PRO A 206 4.68 -24.29 3.05
N ARG A 207 3.79 -25.11 2.49
CA ARG A 207 3.92 -25.71 1.15
C ARG A 207 2.57 -25.70 0.46
N PRO A 208 2.11 -24.53 -0.02
CA PRO A 208 0.86 -24.44 -0.75
C PRO A 208 0.97 -25.11 -2.12
N GLU A 209 -0.16 -25.49 -2.70
CA GLU A 209 -0.22 -25.95 -4.09
C GLU A 209 0.29 -24.87 -5.08
N PRO A 210 0.78 -25.21 -6.29
CA PRO A 210 1.40 -24.25 -7.21
C PRO A 210 0.55 -23.01 -7.53
N GLY A 211 -0.79 -23.16 -7.60
CA GLY A 211 -1.72 -22.05 -7.83
C GLY A 211 -1.83 -21.06 -6.66
N TYR A 212 -1.31 -21.41 -5.49
CA TYR A 212 -1.35 -20.62 -4.25
C TYR A 212 0.06 -20.39 -3.67
N ALA A 213 1.10 -20.55 -4.49
CA ALA A 213 2.49 -20.29 -4.11
C ALA A 213 2.73 -18.94 -3.42
N PRO A 214 2.03 -17.82 -3.77
CA PRO A 214 2.18 -16.55 -3.05
C PRO A 214 1.83 -16.61 -1.56
N LEU A 215 1.05 -17.58 -1.10
CA LEU A 215 0.69 -17.74 0.32
C LEU A 215 1.77 -18.47 1.14
N ALA A 216 2.87 -18.89 0.51
CA ALA A 216 3.92 -19.65 1.18
C ALA A 216 4.45 -18.90 2.41
N ASP A 217 4.32 -19.52 3.58
CA ASP A 217 4.74 -19.00 4.88
C ASP A 217 4.08 -17.69 5.34
N PHE A 218 3.05 -17.20 4.64
CA PHE A 218 2.20 -16.12 5.16
C PHE A 218 1.31 -16.66 6.29
N PHE A 219 0.96 -15.78 7.22
CA PHE A 219 0.11 -16.09 8.37
C PHE A 219 -1.26 -15.45 8.25
N ALA A 220 -2.31 -16.21 8.56
CA ALA A 220 -3.65 -15.69 8.76
C ALA A 220 -4.08 -15.93 10.21
N PHE A 221 -4.99 -15.09 10.71
CA PHE A 221 -5.45 -15.11 12.11
C PHE A 221 -6.98 -15.23 12.14
N TYR A 222 -7.50 -15.96 13.15
CA TYR A 222 -8.93 -16.03 13.44
C TYR A 222 -9.33 -14.79 14.24
N PRO A 223 -10.16 -13.89 13.69
CA PRO A 223 -10.59 -12.69 14.44
C PRO A 223 -11.33 -13.06 15.73
N SER A 224 -12.05 -14.19 15.76
CA SER A 224 -12.76 -14.69 16.94
C SER A 224 -11.86 -15.07 18.11
N HIS A 225 -10.56 -15.30 17.87
CA HIS A 225 -9.59 -15.68 18.91
C HIS A 225 -8.70 -14.50 19.34
N MET A 226 -8.77 -13.37 18.65
CA MET A 226 -7.97 -12.17 18.89
C MET A 226 -8.77 -11.14 19.68
N ASP A 227 -8.10 -10.16 20.30
CA ASP A 227 -8.80 -9.07 20.98
C ASP A 227 -9.39 -8.09 19.97
N ARG A 228 -8.61 -7.79 18.92
CA ARG A 228 -9.01 -6.89 17.85
C ARG A 228 -8.27 -7.21 16.57
N CYS A 229 -9.04 -7.30 15.49
CA CYS A 229 -8.52 -7.29 14.13
C CYS A 229 -9.09 -6.06 13.42
N SER A 230 -8.27 -5.36 12.62
CA SER A 230 -8.75 -4.21 11.85
C SER A 230 -8.18 -4.16 10.45
N VAL A 231 -8.93 -3.54 9.54
CA VAL A 231 -8.55 -3.26 8.16
C VAL A 231 -8.80 -1.77 7.89
N ASP A 232 -7.76 -1.00 7.58
CA ASP A 232 -7.77 0.47 7.51
C ASP A 232 -8.37 1.14 8.76
N GLY A 233 -8.11 0.56 9.93
CA GLY A 233 -8.63 1.03 11.22
C GLY A 233 -10.09 0.66 11.49
N GLU A 234 -10.81 0.12 10.50
CA GLU A 234 -12.14 -0.45 10.71
C GLU A 234 -12.02 -1.78 11.45
N GLU A 235 -12.77 -1.94 12.54
CA GLU A 235 -12.78 -3.18 13.30
C GLU A 235 -13.53 -4.28 12.56
N VAL A 236 -12.91 -5.45 12.53
CA VAL A 236 -13.39 -6.63 11.81
C VAL A 236 -14.33 -7.44 12.69
N ALA A 237 -15.52 -7.72 12.18
CA ALA A 237 -16.37 -8.75 12.77
C ALA A 237 -15.91 -10.14 12.30
N ALA A 238 -15.82 -11.09 13.23
CA ALA A 238 -15.49 -12.47 12.90
C ALA A 238 -16.65 -13.14 12.15
N GLN A 239 -16.34 -13.89 11.10
CA GLN A 239 -17.30 -14.83 10.53
C GLN A 239 -17.76 -15.82 11.59
N GLU A 240 -19.08 -16.03 11.69
CA GLU A 240 -19.64 -17.01 12.62
C GLU A 240 -19.16 -18.42 12.25
N GLY A 241 -18.59 -19.13 13.23
CA GLY A 241 -17.97 -20.44 13.05
C GLY A 241 -16.47 -20.38 12.70
N ASP A 242 -15.65 -21.15 13.41
CA ASP A 242 -14.18 -21.05 13.32
C ASP A 242 -13.54 -21.93 12.23
N PHE A 243 -14.29 -22.32 11.20
CA PHE A 243 -13.73 -23.17 10.14
C PHE A 243 -12.90 -22.37 9.13
N TYR A 244 -13.36 -21.17 8.74
CA TYR A 244 -12.77 -20.40 7.64
C TYR A 244 -12.04 -19.13 8.08
N GLY A 245 -12.34 -18.62 9.28
CA GLY A 245 -11.66 -17.45 9.85
C GLY A 245 -11.86 -16.17 9.03
N GLY A 246 -13.02 -15.99 8.40
CA GLY A 246 -13.34 -14.85 7.55
C GLY A 246 -13.41 -13.52 8.32
N TRP A 247 -12.95 -12.46 7.66
CA TRP A 247 -12.89 -11.09 8.16
C TRP A 247 -14.03 -10.26 7.53
N ILE A 248 -15.00 -9.82 8.34
CA ILE A 248 -16.15 -9.03 7.88
C ILE A 248 -15.91 -7.57 8.21
N THR A 249 -15.77 -6.76 7.16
CA THR A 249 -15.80 -5.29 7.20
C THR A 249 -17.09 -4.77 6.54
N ALA A 250 -17.33 -3.47 6.64
CA ALA A 250 -18.57 -2.81 6.27
C ALA A 250 -18.84 -2.80 4.77
N GLU A 251 -17.89 -3.16 3.91
CA GLU A 251 -18.12 -3.38 2.48
C GLU A 251 -18.49 -4.83 2.13
N VAL A 252 -18.14 -5.80 2.99
CA VAL A 252 -18.37 -7.22 2.71
C VAL A 252 -19.84 -7.57 2.98
N ARG A 253 -20.51 -8.18 2.01
CA ARG A 253 -21.94 -8.52 2.05
C ARG A 253 -22.13 -10.02 1.99
N GLY A 254 -22.96 -10.51 2.91
CA GLY A 254 -23.38 -11.89 2.98
C GLY A 254 -24.58 -12.22 2.10
N PRO A 255 -25.31 -13.31 2.42
CA PRO A 255 -25.19 -14.09 3.64
C PRO A 255 -23.89 -14.91 3.70
N PHE A 256 -23.39 -15.18 4.90
CA PHE A 256 -22.13 -15.90 5.12
C PHE A 256 -22.39 -17.34 5.56
N LYS A 257 -21.60 -18.28 5.06
CA LYS A 257 -21.59 -19.66 5.59
C LYS A 257 -20.93 -19.70 6.97
N GLY A 258 -21.36 -20.60 7.86
CA GLY A 258 -20.69 -20.87 9.14
C GLY A 258 -21.62 -20.91 10.36
N ALA A 259 -22.73 -20.15 10.33
CA ALA A 259 -23.79 -20.26 11.32
C ALA A 259 -24.54 -21.61 11.25
N PRO A 260 -25.18 -22.07 12.34
CA PRO A 260 -25.99 -23.30 12.33
C PRO A 260 -27.03 -23.31 11.20
N GLY A 261 -27.09 -24.41 10.44
CA GLY A 261 -28.04 -24.57 9.34
C GLY A 261 -27.55 -24.11 7.96
N THR A 262 -26.34 -23.54 7.87
CA THR A 262 -25.74 -23.09 6.59
C THR A 262 -24.86 -24.16 5.92
N HIS A 263 -24.78 -25.38 6.47
CA HIS A 263 -23.83 -26.40 6.04
C HIS A 263 -24.04 -26.88 4.59
N LEU A 264 -25.29 -26.85 4.10
CA LEU A 264 -25.71 -27.30 2.77
C LEU A 264 -25.69 -26.20 1.69
N TRP A 265 -25.28 -24.99 2.05
CA TRP A 265 -25.10 -23.87 1.12
C TRP A 265 -23.86 -24.06 0.25
#